data_AF-A0A8S9U5L4-F1
#
_entry.id   AF-A0A8S9U5L4-F1
#
_cell.length_a   1.000
_cell.length_b   1.000
_cell.length_c   1.000
_cell.angle_alpha   90.00
_cell.angle_beta   90.00
_cell.angle_gamma   90.00
#
_symmetry.space_group_name_H-M   'P 1'
#
loop_
_entity.id
_entity.type
_entity.pdbx_description
1 polymer ?
#
loop_
_entity_poly.entity_id
_entity_poly.type
_entity_poly.pdbx_seq_one_letter_code
_entity_poly.pdbx_strand_id
1 'polypeptide(L)'
;MKLRYSVALAMVVIGASDASNTTSKKKKLLEWMYTFSEVTSATDQNAQCAVYAAPLCYPVIWKTPEGVNLKVDIFVKRLPATAADPDSALNVWLLQGGPGASSTDRNDFVLESSMATLHSELNGTANVYTMDH
;
A
#
# COMPACT_ATOMS: atom_id res chain seq x y z
N MET A 1 -70.57 -34.05 13.84
CA MET A 1 -69.88 -33.08 12.97
C MET A 1 -68.50 -32.80 13.57
N LYS A 2 -67.47 -32.75 12.73
CA LYS A 2 -66.05 -32.94 13.07
C LYS A 2 -65.39 -31.71 13.70
N LEU A 3 -64.68 -31.96 14.81
CA LEU A 3 -63.75 -31.08 15.51
C LEU A 3 -62.53 -30.79 14.61
N ARG A 4 -62.16 -29.53 14.42
CA ARG A 4 -61.01 -29.12 13.60
C ARG A 4 -59.91 -28.59 14.52
N TYR A 5 -58.86 -29.40 14.72
CA TYR A 5 -57.61 -28.96 15.34
C TYR A 5 -56.66 -28.47 14.24
N SER A 6 -56.20 -27.22 14.36
CA SER A 6 -55.21 -26.65 13.44
C SER A 6 -53.82 -26.95 13.98
N VAL A 7 -53.02 -27.71 13.24
CA VAL A 7 -51.60 -27.93 13.50
C VAL A 7 -50.81 -26.83 12.78
N ALA A 8 -50.09 -26.00 13.51
CA ALA A 8 -49.16 -25.02 12.93
C ALA A 8 -47.84 -25.73 12.59
N LEU A 9 -47.42 -25.65 11.32
CA LEU A 9 -46.15 -26.19 10.84
C LEU A 9 -45.07 -25.11 10.98
N ALA A 10 -44.08 -25.32 11.86
CA ALA A 10 -42.91 -24.45 11.96
C ALA A 10 -41.89 -24.84 10.87
N MET A 11 -41.64 -23.94 9.92
CA MET A 11 -40.57 -24.08 8.93
C MET A 11 -39.25 -23.59 9.54
N VAL A 12 -38.34 -24.51 9.85
CA VAL A 12 -36.94 -24.17 10.15
C VAL A 12 -36.22 -23.99 8.82
N VAL A 13 -35.89 -22.74 8.48
CA VAL A 13 -34.97 -22.44 7.38
C VAL A 13 -33.56 -22.57 7.92
N ILE A 14 -32.88 -23.68 7.60
CA ILE A 14 -31.43 -23.76 7.73
C ILE A 14 -30.87 -22.91 6.60
N GLY A 15 -30.52 -21.66 6.89
CA GLY A 15 -29.72 -20.85 5.98
C GLY A 15 -28.33 -21.46 5.91
N ALA A 16 -28.02 -22.13 4.80
CA ALA A 16 -26.64 -22.37 4.44
C ALA A 16 -26.00 -20.98 4.24
N SER A 17 -24.99 -20.66 5.04
CA SER A 17 -24.13 -19.51 4.80
C SER A 17 -23.42 -19.74 3.48
N ASP A 18 -23.92 -19.12 2.41
CA ASP A 18 -23.24 -19.09 1.13
C ASP A 18 -21.84 -18.53 1.33
N ALA A 19 -20.87 -19.32 0.87
CA ALA A 19 -19.48 -18.95 0.81
C ALA A 19 -19.36 -17.55 0.22
N SER A 20 -18.65 -16.66 0.92
CA SER A 20 -18.22 -15.38 0.36
C SER A 20 -17.53 -15.67 -0.98
N ASN A 21 -18.23 -15.37 -2.08
CA ASN A 21 -17.62 -15.26 -3.40
C ASN A 21 -16.53 -14.20 -3.29
N THR A 22 -15.30 -14.64 -3.04
CA THR A 22 -14.09 -13.85 -3.13
C THR A 22 -13.85 -13.55 -4.61
N THR A 23 -14.69 -12.66 -5.13
CA THR A 23 -14.33 -11.88 -6.31
C THR A 23 -13.08 -11.13 -5.86
N SER A 24 -11.91 -11.57 -6.34
CA SER A 24 -10.63 -10.96 -6.07
C SER A 24 -10.63 -9.55 -6.68
N LYS A 25 -11.30 -8.60 -6.01
CA LYS A 25 -11.05 -7.19 -6.18
C LYS A 25 -9.59 -7.04 -5.78
N LYS A 26 -8.70 -6.81 -6.75
CA LYS A 26 -7.32 -6.38 -6.48
C LYS A 26 -7.45 -5.24 -5.48
N LYS A 27 -7.18 -5.49 -4.20
CA LYS A 27 -7.21 -4.44 -3.18
C LYS A 27 -6.11 -3.48 -3.59
N LYS A 28 -6.48 -2.27 -3.98
CA LYS A 28 -5.53 -1.19 -4.29
C LYS A 28 -4.70 -1.00 -3.01
N LEU A 29 -3.44 -1.47 -3.05
CA LEU A 29 -2.61 -1.63 -1.85
C LEU A 29 -2.15 -0.27 -1.30
N LEU A 30 -2.11 0.74 -2.17
CA LEU A 30 -1.65 2.09 -1.86
C LEU A 30 -2.62 3.10 -2.48
N GLU A 31 -2.71 4.28 -1.90
CA GLU A 31 -3.38 5.42 -2.53
C GLU A 31 -2.31 6.49 -2.75
N TRP A 32 -2.00 6.73 -4.02
CA TRP A 32 -0.92 7.62 -4.43
C TRP A 32 -1.43 9.07 -4.43
N MET A 33 -0.70 9.92 -3.75
CA MET A 33 -0.87 11.37 -3.77
C MET A 33 0.31 12.01 -4.49
N TYR A 34 0.06 13.01 -5.32
CA TYR A 34 1.13 13.77 -5.97
C TYR A 34 1.69 14.81 -5.02
N THR A 35 3.01 14.94 -4.97
CA THR A 35 3.66 16.06 -4.29
C THR A 35 4.36 16.95 -5.31
N PHE A 36 4.24 18.27 -5.13
CA PHE A 36 5.03 19.23 -5.90
C PHE A 36 6.41 19.35 -5.24
N SER A 37 7.49 19.13 -5.99
CA SER A 37 8.84 19.29 -5.47
C SER A 37 9.22 20.78 -5.58
N GLU A 38 9.21 21.52 -4.47
CA GLU A 38 9.53 22.96 -4.42
C GLU A 38 11.05 23.24 -4.42
N VAL A 39 11.87 22.34 -4.96
CA VAL A 39 13.31 22.57 -5.13
C VAL A 39 13.63 22.63 -6.61
N THR A 40 13.82 23.85 -7.07
CA THR A 40 14.30 24.20 -8.40
C THR A 40 15.58 23.44 -8.73
N SER A 41 15.56 22.76 -9.88
CA SER A 41 16.72 22.22 -10.62
C SER A 41 17.06 20.72 -10.44
N ALA A 42 16.09 19.86 -10.73
CA ALA A 42 16.32 18.64 -11.55
C ALA A 42 14.95 18.15 -12.02
N THR A 43 14.57 18.45 -13.27
CA THR A 43 13.40 17.97 -14.05
C THR A 43 12.09 17.75 -13.29
N ASP A 44 10.99 18.37 -13.71
CA ASP A 44 9.60 18.17 -13.25
C ASP A 44 9.14 16.69 -13.19
N GLN A 45 9.73 15.88 -12.31
CA GLN A 45 9.34 14.52 -12.09
C GLN A 45 8.29 14.56 -10.98
N ASN A 46 7.03 14.44 -11.40
CA ASN A 46 5.89 14.33 -10.50
C ASN A 46 6.04 13.11 -9.59
N ALA A 47 6.73 13.31 -8.47
CA ALA A 47 6.84 12.31 -7.42
C ALA A 47 5.44 11.98 -6.89
N GLN A 48 5.25 10.71 -6.54
CA GLN A 48 4.03 10.21 -5.95
C GLN A 48 4.34 9.57 -4.62
N CYS A 49 3.56 9.89 -3.61
CA CYS A 49 3.72 9.38 -2.26
C CYS A 49 2.51 8.53 -1.88
N ALA A 50 2.71 7.54 -1.03
CA ALA A 50 1.63 6.74 -0.46
C ALA A 50 1.98 6.32 0.97
N VAL A 51 0.96 5.98 1.74
CA VAL A 51 1.13 5.37 3.06
C VAL A 51 0.67 3.92 2.99
N TYR A 52 1.52 3.00 3.44
CA TYR A 52 1.23 1.59 3.58
C TYR A 52 1.06 1.23 5.05
N ALA A 53 -0.13 0.76 5.43
CA ALA A 53 -0.37 0.27 6.79
C ALA A 53 0.12 -1.19 6.93
N ALA A 54 1.36 -1.36 7.40
CA ALA A 54 2.00 -2.66 7.60
C ALA A 54 1.71 -3.23 9.00
N PRO A 55 1.63 -4.56 9.18
CA PRO A 55 1.53 -5.13 10.52
C PRO A 55 2.84 -4.94 11.30
N LEU A 56 2.74 -4.53 12.57
CA LEU A 56 3.86 -4.49 13.52
C LEU A 56 4.38 -5.89 13.85
N CYS A 57 3.50 -6.89 13.79
CA CYS A 57 3.84 -8.27 14.11
C CYS A 57 3.33 -9.19 13.00
N TYR A 58 4.21 -10.04 12.46
CA TYR A 58 3.78 -11.14 11.62
C TYR A 58 3.23 -12.29 12.49
N PRO A 59 2.19 -13.01 12.05
CA PRO A 59 1.37 -13.90 12.88
C PRO A 59 2.03 -15.20 13.37
N VAL A 60 3.36 -15.25 13.47
CA VAL A 60 4.11 -16.43 13.92
C VAL A 60 4.51 -16.34 15.39
N ILE A 61 4.50 -15.14 16.01
CA ILE A 61 5.16 -14.92 17.32
C ILE A 61 4.24 -14.25 18.35
N TRP A 62 3.14 -13.59 17.96
CA TRP A 62 2.35 -12.76 18.87
C TRP A 62 0.84 -12.80 18.62
N LYS A 63 0.05 -12.89 19.70
CA LYS A 63 -1.40 -12.66 19.67
C LYS A 63 -1.66 -11.20 20.03
N THR A 64 -2.27 -10.46 19.11
CA THR A 64 -2.70 -9.09 19.34
C THR A 64 -3.66 -9.00 20.52
N PRO A 65 -3.34 -8.26 21.59
CA PRO A 65 -4.31 -7.94 22.63
C PRO A 65 -5.49 -7.18 22.03
N GLU A 66 -6.69 -7.43 22.53
CA GLU A 66 -7.87 -6.68 22.11
C GLU A 66 -7.67 -5.18 22.35
N GLY A 67 -7.99 -4.36 21.35
CA GLY A 67 -7.87 -2.90 21.42
C GLY A 67 -6.52 -2.30 21.03
N VAL A 68 -5.51 -3.11 20.66
CA VAL A 68 -4.22 -2.59 20.20
C VAL A 68 -4.15 -2.56 18.67
N ASN A 69 -3.87 -1.39 18.09
CA ASN A 69 -3.56 -1.27 16.67
C ASN A 69 -2.11 -1.75 16.42
N LEU A 70 -1.97 -2.99 15.95
CA LEU A 70 -0.66 -3.53 15.52
C LEU A 70 -0.34 -3.19 14.08
N LYS A 71 -0.62 -1.96 13.65
CA LYS A 71 -0.21 -1.46 12.34
C LYS A 71 0.67 -0.24 12.49
N VAL A 72 1.66 -0.15 11.63
CA VAL A 72 2.52 1.01 11.46
C VAL A 72 2.32 1.55 10.05
N ASP A 73 2.26 2.88 9.96
CA ASP A 73 2.17 3.60 8.70
C ASP A 73 3.58 3.76 8.14
N ILE A 74 3.82 3.13 6.99
CA ILE A 74 5.07 3.21 6.25
C ILE A 74 4.89 4.21 5.12
N PHE A 75 5.67 5.29 5.11
CA PHE A 75 5.70 6.24 4.02
C PHE A 75 6.49 5.67 2.84
N VAL A 76 5.91 5.76 1.65
CA VAL A 76 6.53 5.31 0.39
C VAL A 76 6.50 6.47 -0.59
N LYS A 77 7.62 6.74 -1.25
CA LYS A 77 7.73 7.71 -2.34
C LYS A 77 8.20 7.01 -3.61
N ARG A 78 7.64 7.40 -4.76
CA ARG A 78 8.08 6.93 -6.08
C ARG A 78 8.26 8.05 -7.08
N LEU A 79 9.27 7.90 -7.94
CA LEU A 79 9.38 8.58 -9.23
C LEU A 79 8.87 7.61 -10.30
N PRO A 80 7.69 7.86 -10.89
CA PRO A 80 7.13 7.00 -11.93
C PRO A 80 8.02 6.97 -13.18
N ALA A 81 8.01 5.85 -13.91
CA ALA A 81 8.60 5.79 -15.23
C ALA A 81 8.00 6.88 -16.14
N THR A 82 8.83 7.56 -16.91
CA THR A 82 8.41 8.63 -17.85
C THR A 82 8.54 8.20 -19.31
N ALA A 83 9.43 7.23 -19.59
CA ALA A 83 9.65 6.68 -20.92
C ALA A 83 8.96 5.32 -21.15
N ALA A 84 8.32 4.77 -20.12
CA ALA A 84 7.50 3.55 -20.16
C ALA A 84 6.23 3.75 -19.32
N ASP A 85 5.25 2.86 -19.50
CA ASP A 85 4.04 2.86 -18.68
C ASP A 85 4.35 2.53 -17.21
N PRO A 86 4.09 3.42 -16.24
CA PRO A 86 4.38 3.19 -14.83
C PRO A 86 3.74 1.94 -14.22
N ASP A 87 2.61 1.49 -14.76
CA ASP A 87 1.90 0.32 -14.22
C ASP A 87 2.51 -1.02 -14.69
N SER A 88 3.35 -0.99 -15.72
CA SER A 88 4.02 -2.17 -16.29
C SER A 88 5.55 -2.09 -16.30
N ALA A 89 6.13 -0.93 -15.99
CA ALA A 89 7.57 -0.72 -15.88
C ALA A 89 8.21 -1.51 -14.72
N LEU A 90 9.53 -1.77 -14.84
CA LEU A 90 10.31 -2.35 -13.76
C LEU A 90 10.34 -1.41 -12.55
N ASN A 91 10.37 -1.99 -11.36
CA ASN A 91 10.43 -1.26 -10.10
C ASN A 91 11.80 -1.44 -9.46
N VAL A 92 12.48 -0.34 -9.17
CA VAL A 92 13.76 -0.31 -8.46
C VAL A 92 13.55 0.34 -7.11
N TRP A 93 14.04 -0.29 -6.03
CA TRP A 93 13.94 0.24 -4.68
C TRP A 93 15.31 0.76 -4.24
N LEU A 94 15.35 2.04 -3.90
CA LEU A 94 16.51 2.69 -3.29
C LEU A 94 16.20 2.94 -1.82
N LEU A 95 16.92 2.24 -0.94
CA LEU A 95 16.75 2.33 0.50
C LEU A 95 18.03 2.89 1.11
N GLN A 96 17.89 3.82 2.05
CA GLN A 96 19.03 4.24 2.86
C GLN A 96 19.52 3.05 3.68
N GLY A 97 20.83 2.95 3.86
CA GLY A 97 21.37 2.11 4.91
C GLY A 97 21.32 2.81 6.27
N GLY A 98 21.56 2.05 7.33
CA GLY A 98 21.53 2.56 8.71
C GLY A 98 20.10 2.81 9.22
N PRO A 99 19.87 2.74 10.54
CA PRO A 99 18.54 2.98 11.10
C PRO A 99 18.25 4.48 11.30
N GLY A 100 16.99 4.87 11.10
CA GLY A 100 16.45 6.15 11.59
C GLY A 100 16.65 7.37 10.70
N ALA A 101 17.17 7.21 9.48
CA ALA A 101 17.20 8.30 8.51
C ALA A 101 15.89 8.36 7.71
N SER A 102 15.33 9.56 7.55
CA SER A 102 14.14 9.75 6.74
C SER A 102 14.51 9.91 5.27
N SER A 103 13.72 9.28 4.40
CA SER A 103 13.78 9.42 2.94
C SER A 103 13.48 10.83 2.43
N THR A 104 13.01 11.75 3.29
CA THR A 104 12.60 13.11 2.94
C THR A 104 13.33 14.21 3.74
N ASP A 105 14.32 13.86 4.57
CA ASP A 105 14.99 14.85 5.41
C ASP A 105 15.72 15.90 4.56
N ARG A 106 15.51 17.18 4.87
CA ARG A 106 16.10 18.31 4.13
C ARG A 106 17.61 18.41 4.31
N ASN A 107 18.14 17.85 5.40
CA ASN A 107 19.59 17.70 5.59
C ASN A 107 20.14 16.44 4.89
N ASP A 108 19.25 15.56 4.41
CA ASP A 108 19.56 14.34 3.66
C ASP A 108 19.05 14.46 2.21
N PHE A 109 19.42 15.56 1.56
CA PHE A 109 19.27 15.78 0.12
C PHE A 109 19.84 14.62 -0.73
N VAL A 110 20.57 13.67 -0.14
CA VAL A 110 21.25 12.57 -0.82
C VAL A 110 20.25 11.57 -1.39
N LEU A 111 19.25 11.11 -0.63
CA LEU A 111 18.38 10.04 -1.12
C LEU A 111 17.47 10.50 -2.26
N GLU A 112 16.74 11.61 -2.10
CA GLU A 112 15.84 12.08 -3.15
C GLU A 112 16.60 12.49 -4.42
N SER A 113 17.77 13.11 -4.27
CA SER A 113 18.67 13.41 -5.39
C SER A 113 19.21 12.14 -6.05
N SER A 114 19.54 11.11 -5.27
CA SER A 114 19.98 9.81 -5.80
C SER A 114 18.85 9.10 -6.53
N MET A 115 17.59 9.22 -6.06
CA MET A 115 16.43 8.69 -6.79
C MET A 115 16.29 9.37 -8.15
N ALA A 116 16.38 10.71 -8.20
CA ALA A 116 16.29 11.46 -9.45
C ALA A 116 17.44 11.13 -10.41
N THR A 117 18.66 11.03 -9.88
CA THR A 117 19.85 10.63 -10.64
C THR A 117 19.68 9.23 -11.23
N LEU A 118 19.30 8.25 -10.40
CA LEU A 118 19.07 6.87 -10.84
C LEU A 118 17.94 6.79 -11.89
N HIS A 119 16.85 7.53 -11.70
CA HIS A 119 15.77 7.57 -12.67
C HIS A 119 16.25 8.11 -14.03
N SER A 120 17.07 9.17 -14.01
CA SER A 120 17.70 9.71 -15.21
C SER A 120 18.67 8.72 -15.86
N GLU A 121 19.53 8.03 -15.08
CA GLU A 121 20.47 7.04 -15.60
C GLU A 121 19.78 5.81 -16.22
N LEU A 122 18.58 5.48 -15.72
CA LEU A 122 17.71 4.45 -16.29
C LEU A 122 16.86 4.99 -17.45
N ASN A 123 17.13 6.20 -17.95
CA ASN A 123 16.40 6.89 -19.01
C ASN A 123 14.89 6.98 -18.75
N GLY A 124 14.47 7.02 -17.47
CA GLY A 124 13.07 7.06 -17.06
C GLY A 124 12.26 5.81 -17.45
N THR A 125 12.90 4.68 -17.73
CA THR A 125 12.23 3.43 -18.14
C THR A 125 11.75 2.57 -16.96
N ALA A 126 12.15 2.92 -15.74
CA ALA A 126 11.79 2.24 -14.52
C ALA A 126 11.15 3.20 -13.51
N ASN A 127 10.30 2.65 -12.66
CA ASN A 127 9.85 3.33 -11.46
C ASN A 127 10.93 3.23 -10.38
N VAL A 128 11.26 4.34 -9.72
CA VAL A 128 12.22 4.36 -8.60
C VAL A 128 11.46 4.62 -7.31
N TYR A 129 11.59 3.75 -6.32
CA TYR A 129 10.89 3.81 -5.03
C TYR A 129 11.85 4.02 -3.87
N THR A 130 11.35 4.62 -2.80
CA THR A 130 11.96 4.62 -1.47
C THR A 130 10.89 4.53 -0.40
N MET A 131 11.29 4.23 0.83
CA MET A 131 10.40 4.22 2.00
C MET A 131 11.15 4.57 3.28
N ASP A 132 10.42 5.11 4.25
CA ASP A 132 10.89 5.27 5.62
C ASP A 132 10.79 3.92 6.35
N HIS A 133 11.90 3.43 6.90
CA HIS A 133 12.02 2.09 7.49
C HIS A 133 12.69 2.10 8.88
#